data_AF-D5P548-F1
#
_entry.id   AF-D5P548-F1
#
_cell.length_a   1.000
_cell.length_b   1.000
_cell.length_c   1.000
_cell.angle_alpha   90.00
_cell.angle_beta   90.00
_cell.angle_gamma   90.00
#
_symmetry.space_group_name_H-M   'P 1'
#
loop_
_entity.id
_entity.type
_entity.pdbx_description
1 polymer ?
#
loop_
_entity_poly.entity_id
_entity_poly.type
_entity_poly.pdbx_seq_one_letter_code
_entity_poly.pdbx_strand_id
1 'polypeptide(L)'
;MNVEDAQFMALQLLSKSTYTSAAPVTTRRYSHTAGVAATAGRLARVLAPGHEEDIVTAAWLHDIGYSPDLVDTGFHPLDGARYAQQAGISPNVVSLIAHHTGAVVEARERGLHEQLAAFPLPADVAELAILSCADLCTGPDGVPIDPAERLAEVLQRYPTTDPVHRAITTSAPLLIAQARLVLAAAEAAGYEAPRVDLPGRVDYVPAGRQWCAVWSDVHYRVSARRVSQEVSGKTSKIANGVGICLASPPEVWDCVEAESLSADLGAASAAASGNALFWQEYRADPAEFWFRVDDEDPTSTFYFDDVVQLLLDMAARARPVRIQQRTFTTLSDVSEWTDIARLTNDRPVDLRSVKFIPRSTVVGESASDA
;
A
#
# COMPACT_ATOMS: atom_id res chain seq x y z
N MET A 1 -6.74 -17.47 -8.88
CA MET A 1 -8.09 -17.52 -8.29
C MET A 1 -8.65 -16.12 -8.42
N ASN A 2 -9.88 -15.94 -8.90
CA ASN A 2 -10.47 -14.61 -9.02
C ASN A 2 -11.22 -14.23 -7.72
N VAL A 3 -11.69 -12.98 -7.64
CA VAL A 3 -12.42 -12.45 -6.47
C VAL A 3 -13.73 -13.20 -6.18
N GLU A 4 -14.45 -13.66 -7.22
CA GLU A 4 -15.72 -14.38 -7.05
C GLU A 4 -15.51 -15.76 -6.41
N ASP A 5 -14.47 -16.48 -6.83
CA ASP A 5 -14.06 -17.75 -6.25
C ASP A 5 -13.66 -17.57 -4.77
N ALA A 6 -12.93 -16.49 -4.46
CA ALA A 6 -12.51 -16.16 -3.10
C ALA A 6 -13.70 -15.83 -2.20
N GLN A 7 -14.68 -15.07 -2.71
CA GLN A 7 -15.93 -14.80 -2.01
C GLN A 7 -16.71 -16.09 -1.73
N PHE A 8 -16.81 -16.98 -2.72
CA PHE A 8 -17.50 -18.25 -2.55
C PHE A 8 -16.82 -19.14 -1.51
N MET A 9 -15.48 -19.20 -1.53
CA MET A 9 -14.69 -19.91 -0.53
C MET A 9 -14.90 -19.33 0.88
N ALA A 10 -14.84 -18.01 1.03
CA ALA A 10 -15.11 -17.32 2.30
C ALA A 10 -16.52 -17.62 2.82
N LEU A 11 -17.53 -17.59 1.94
CA LEU A 11 -18.89 -17.98 2.28
C LEU A 11 -18.93 -19.42 2.80
N GLN A 12 -18.34 -20.38 2.11
CA GLN A 12 -18.34 -21.78 2.53
C GLN A 12 -17.65 -22.03 3.87
N LEU A 13 -16.52 -21.37 4.12
CA LEU A 13 -15.69 -21.62 5.31
C LEU A 13 -16.16 -20.84 6.54
N LEU A 14 -16.73 -19.65 6.33
CA LEU A 14 -17.10 -18.73 7.42
C LEU A 14 -18.59 -18.73 7.76
N SER A 15 -19.47 -19.20 6.86
CA SER A 15 -20.92 -19.22 7.09
C SER A 15 -21.45 -20.48 7.78
N LYS A 16 -20.59 -21.46 8.09
CA LYS A 16 -20.98 -22.69 8.81
C LYS A 16 -21.37 -22.37 10.26
N SER A 17 -22.59 -21.87 10.46
CA SER A 17 -23.29 -21.97 11.74
C SER A 17 -23.84 -23.39 11.87
N THR A 18 -23.64 -24.01 13.02
CA THR A 18 -24.21 -25.30 13.40
C THR A 18 -25.67 -25.43 12.99
N TYR A 19 -25.97 -26.49 12.23
CA TYR A 19 -27.28 -26.96 11.75
C TYR A 19 -28.53 -26.36 12.41
N THR A 20 -29.24 -25.48 11.69
CA THR A 20 -30.71 -25.47 11.73
C THR A 20 -31.29 -24.96 10.40
N SER A 21 -32.26 -25.71 9.86
CA SER A 21 -32.97 -25.45 8.62
C SER A 21 -33.82 -24.17 8.67
N ALA A 22 -33.24 -23.05 8.26
CA ALA A 22 -33.90 -21.87 7.67
C ALA A 22 -32.80 -21.09 6.91
N ALA A 23 -33.16 -20.15 6.03
CA ALA A 23 -32.24 -19.40 5.16
C ALA A 23 -30.89 -19.05 5.85
N PRO A 24 -29.74 -19.16 5.16
CA PRO A 24 -28.43 -19.07 5.79
C PRO A 24 -28.30 -17.74 6.55
N VAL A 25 -28.27 -17.83 7.87
CA VAL A 25 -27.90 -16.69 8.71
C VAL A 25 -26.43 -16.45 8.45
N THR A 26 -26.09 -15.35 7.80
CA THR A 26 -24.68 -14.96 7.62
C THR A 26 -24.06 -14.77 9.01
N THR A 27 -22.96 -15.47 9.28
CA THR A 27 -22.25 -15.30 10.54
C THR A 27 -21.69 -13.88 10.62
N ARG A 28 -21.55 -13.35 11.84
CA ARG A 28 -20.86 -12.06 12.05
C ARG A 28 -19.50 -12.02 11.33
N ARG A 29 -18.77 -13.13 11.36
CA ARG A 29 -17.47 -13.24 10.70
C ARG A 29 -17.57 -13.05 9.18
N TYR A 30 -18.52 -13.70 8.52
CA TYR A 30 -18.73 -13.48 7.08
C TYR A 30 -19.17 -12.03 6.78
N SER A 31 -20.05 -11.44 7.59
CA SER A 31 -20.45 -10.03 7.44
C SER A 31 -19.26 -9.08 7.58
N HIS A 32 -18.39 -9.31 8.57
CA HIS A 32 -17.13 -8.61 8.73
C HIS A 32 -16.25 -8.75 7.49
N THR A 33 -15.93 -9.99 7.07
CA THR A 33 -15.12 -10.27 5.88
C THR A 33 -15.65 -9.58 4.62
N ALA A 34 -16.96 -9.58 4.40
CA ALA A 34 -17.58 -8.87 3.28
C ALA A 34 -17.38 -7.34 3.36
N GLY A 35 -17.50 -6.76 4.56
CA GLY A 35 -17.20 -5.35 4.80
C GLY A 35 -15.72 -5.02 4.56
N VAL A 36 -14.81 -5.90 4.98
CA VAL A 36 -13.35 -5.75 4.75
C VAL A 36 -13.06 -5.78 3.26
N ALA A 37 -13.57 -6.75 2.52
CA ALA A 37 -13.37 -6.84 1.07
C ALA A 37 -13.92 -5.60 0.33
N ALA A 38 -15.10 -5.12 0.72
CA ALA A 38 -15.67 -3.89 0.14
C ALA A 38 -14.81 -2.65 0.45
N THR A 39 -14.27 -2.53 1.65
CA THR A 39 -13.40 -1.42 2.05
C THR A 39 -12.04 -1.49 1.38
N ALA A 40 -11.43 -2.68 1.34
CA ALA A 40 -10.17 -2.94 0.66
C ALA A 40 -10.25 -2.60 -0.83
N GLY A 41 -11.34 -2.99 -1.51
CA GLY A 41 -11.53 -2.67 -2.93
C GLY A 41 -11.68 -1.17 -3.21
N ARG A 42 -12.25 -0.39 -2.28
CA ARG A 42 -12.32 1.08 -2.43
C ARG A 42 -10.95 1.73 -2.26
N LEU A 43 -10.17 1.27 -1.29
CA LEU A 43 -8.84 1.81 -0.99
C LEU A 43 -7.82 1.41 -2.07
N ALA A 44 -7.78 0.13 -2.45
CA ALA A 44 -6.84 -0.42 -3.42
C ALA A 44 -6.96 0.25 -4.79
N ARG A 45 -8.18 0.53 -5.25
CA ARG A 45 -8.44 1.22 -6.53
C ARG A 45 -7.72 2.56 -6.67
N VAL A 46 -7.45 3.22 -5.55
CA VAL A 46 -6.89 4.58 -5.51
C VAL A 46 -5.41 4.55 -5.16
N LEU A 47 -5.04 3.68 -4.21
CA LEU A 47 -3.70 3.67 -3.60
C LEU A 47 -2.77 2.58 -4.16
N ALA A 48 -3.33 1.56 -4.82
CA ALA A 48 -2.58 0.44 -5.40
C ALA A 48 -3.23 -0.03 -6.73
N PRO A 49 -3.34 0.86 -7.73
CA PRO A 49 -3.92 0.51 -9.02
C PRO A 49 -3.13 -0.63 -9.68
N GLY A 50 -3.84 -1.65 -10.17
CA GLY A 50 -3.25 -2.87 -10.74
C GLY A 50 -3.06 -4.01 -9.72
N HIS A 51 -3.18 -3.73 -8.42
CA HIS A 51 -3.02 -4.71 -7.33
C HIS A 51 -4.36 -5.02 -6.63
N GLU A 52 -5.48 -4.50 -7.14
CA GLU A 52 -6.78 -4.60 -6.47
C GLU A 52 -7.27 -6.05 -6.36
N GLU A 53 -7.02 -6.88 -7.37
CA GLU A 53 -7.47 -8.27 -7.37
C GLU A 53 -6.85 -9.06 -6.22
N ASP A 54 -5.53 -8.98 -6.04
CA ASP A 54 -4.82 -9.67 -4.96
C ASP A 54 -5.25 -9.14 -3.58
N ILE A 55 -5.34 -7.82 -3.40
CA ILE A 55 -5.75 -7.21 -2.13
C ILE A 55 -7.19 -7.61 -1.76
N VAL A 56 -8.14 -7.57 -2.71
CA VAL A 56 -9.55 -7.92 -2.47
C VAL A 56 -9.71 -9.43 -2.25
N THR A 57 -8.94 -10.24 -2.98
CA THR A 57 -8.89 -11.70 -2.76
C THR A 57 -8.39 -12.01 -1.36
N ALA A 58 -7.29 -11.39 -0.93
CA ALA A 58 -6.77 -11.53 0.43
C ALA A 58 -7.78 -11.04 1.47
N ALA A 59 -8.49 -9.94 1.21
CA ALA A 59 -9.53 -9.42 2.10
C ALA A 59 -10.70 -10.40 2.30
N TRP A 60 -11.13 -11.11 1.26
CA TRP A 60 -12.12 -12.19 1.41
C TRP A 60 -11.59 -13.37 2.21
N LEU A 61 -10.29 -13.63 2.15
CA LEU A 61 -9.69 -14.84 2.68
C LEU A 61 -8.96 -14.65 4.03
N HIS A 62 -8.73 -13.42 4.50
CA HIS A 62 -7.86 -13.14 5.65
C HIS A 62 -8.29 -13.88 6.93
N ASP A 63 -9.59 -14.08 7.10
CA ASP A 63 -10.20 -14.63 8.30
C ASP A 63 -10.60 -16.12 8.18
N ILE A 64 -10.31 -16.79 7.06
CA ILE A 64 -10.73 -18.19 6.83
C ILE A 64 -10.10 -19.17 7.83
N GLY A 65 -8.93 -18.84 8.39
CA GLY A 65 -8.26 -19.65 9.42
C GLY A 65 -9.06 -19.79 10.72
N TYR A 66 -10.14 -19.02 10.89
CA TYR A 66 -11.07 -19.24 11.99
C TYR A 66 -12.09 -20.36 11.74
N SER A 67 -12.18 -20.88 10.53
CA SER A 67 -13.07 -21.99 10.21
C SER A 67 -12.68 -23.21 11.05
N PRO A 68 -13.62 -23.89 11.75
CA PRO A 68 -13.31 -25.05 12.57
C PRO A 68 -12.62 -26.19 11.81
N ASP A 69 -12.83 -26.28 10.50
CA ASP A 69 -12.22 -27.28 9.62
C ASP A 69 -10.75 -26.96 9.30
N LEU A 70 -10.31 -25.72 9.52
CA LEU A 70 -8.97 -25.22 9.17
C LEU A 70 -8.10 -24.91 10.39
N VAL A 71 -8.68 -24.78 11.58
CA VAL A 71 -7.93 -24.50 12.81
C VAL A 71 -6.94 -25.63 13.09
N ASP A 72 -5.66 -25.27 13.17
CA ASP A 72 -4.54 -26.17 13.49
C ASP A 72 -3.77 -25.61 14.70
N THR A 73 -3.32 -24.37 14.60
CA THR A 73 -2.55 -23.70 15.67
C THR A 73 -3.43 -22.81 16.56
N GLY A 74 -4.64 -22.47 16.11
CA GLY A 74 -5.50 -21.48 16.78
C GLY A 74 -5.04 -20.03 16.55
N PHE A 75 -4.19 -19.80 15.55
CA PHE A 75 -3.76 -18.49 15.07
C PHE A 75 -4.19 -18.33 13.62
N HIS A 76 -5.31 -17.63 13.41
CA HIS A 76 -6.01 -17.62 12.13
C HIS A 76 -5.21 -17.11 10.92
N PRO A 77 -4.26 -16.15 11.03
CA PRO A 77 -3.48 -15.73 9.86
C PRO A 77 -2.60 -16.86 9.36
N LEU A 78 -1.99 -17.63 10.28
CA LEU A 78 -1.14 -18.77 9.95
C LEU A 78 -1.96 -19.95 9.40
N ASP A 79 -3.04 -20.31 10.08
CA ASP A 79 -3.90 -21.43 9.69
C ASP A 79 -4.57 -21.16 8.32
N GLY A 80 -5.03 -19.92 8.10
CA GLY A 80 -5.59 -19.46 6.83
C GLY A 80 -4.56 -19.44 5.69
N ALA A 81 -3.34 -18.93 5.95
CA ALA A 81 -2.27 -18.90 4.94
C ALA A 81 -1.82 -20.30 4.52
N ARG A 82 -1.75 -21.25 5.47
CA ARG A 82 -1.47 -22.67 5.16
C ARG A 82 -2.50 -23.27 4.22
N TYR A 83 -3.77 -23.08 4.53
CA TYR A 83 -4.85 -23.56 3.68
C TYR A 83 -4.79 -22.90 2.29
N ALA A 84 -4.63 -21.58 2.23
CA ALA A 84 -4.56 -20.85 0.97
C ALA A 84 -3.40 -21.34 0.08
N GLN A 85 -2.23 -21.58 0.67
CA GLN A 85 -1.08 -22.15 -0.03
C GLN A 85 -1.37 -23.54 -0.59
N GLN A 86 -2.00 -24.42 0.21
CA GLN A 86 -2.38 -25.76 -0.24
C GLN A 86 -3.44 -25.75 -1.34
N ALA A 87 -4.34 -24.76 -1.31
CA ALA A 87 -5.37 -24.54 -2.32
C ALA A 87 -4.82 -23.93 -3.63
N GLY A 88 -3.50 -23.66 -3.71
CA GLY A 88 -2.86 -23.11 -4.91
C GLY A 88 -3.18 -21.63 -5.17
N ILE A 89 -3.52 -20.87 -4.12
CA ILE A 89 -3.71 -19.42 -4.20
C ILE A 89 -2.34 -18.74 -4.43
N SER A 90 -2.35 -17.57 -5.06
CA SER A 90 -1.11 -16.86 -5.43
C SER A 90 -0.23 -16.59 -4.21
N PRO A 91 1.11 -16.68 -4.33
CA PRO A 91 2.03 -16.45 -3.22
C PRO A 91 1.85 -15.09 -2.53
N ASN A 92 1.49 -14.05 -3.30
CA ASN A 92 1.26 -12.72 -2.77
C ASN A 92 0.01 -12.67 -1.86
N VAL A 93 -1.13 -13.19 -2.32
CA VAL A 93 -2.35 -13.31 -1.50
C VAL A 93 -2.11 -14.13 -0.24
N VAL A 94 -1.38 -15.25 -0.35
CA VAL A 94 -0.99 -16.07 0.81
C VAL A 94 -0.17 -15.24 1.82
N SER A 95 0.75 -14.42 1.34
CA SER A 95 1.58 -13.55 2.17
C SER A 95 0.74 -12.45 2.86
N LEU A 96 -0.21 -11.86 2.14
CA LEU A 96 -1.16 -10.89 2.70
C LEU A 96 -2.01 -11.52 3.82
N ILE A 97 -2.54 -12.72 3.59
CA ILE A 97 -3.30 -13.47 4.62
C ILE A 97 -2.41 -13.77 5.83
N ALA A 98 -1.17 -14.19 5.63
CA ALA A 98 -0.28 -14.54 6.74
C ALA A 98 0.04 -13.33 7.63
N HIS A 99 0.24 -12.15 7.04
CA HIS A 99 0.84 -11.01 7.74
C HIS A 99 -0.14 -9.88 8.11
N HIS A 100 -1.43 -10.02 7.80
CA HIS A 100 -2.43 -8.96 8.03
C HIS A 100 -2.53 -8.51 9.50
N THR A 101 -2.91 -7.24 9.69
CA THR A 101 -3.31 -6.62 10.96
C THR A 101 -2.31 -6.87 12.12
N GLY A 102 -1.01 -6.85 11.80
CA GLY A 102 0.05 -6.99 12.79
C GLY A 102 0.27 -8.43 13.28
N ALA A 103 -0.14 -9.44 12.50
CA ALA A 103 0.04 -10.86 12.78
C ALA A 103 1.44 -11.24 13.28
N VAL A 104 2.49 -10.57 12.79
CA VAL A 104 3.88 -10.80 13.25
C VAL A 104 4.07 -10.58 14.75
N VAL A 105 3.38 -9.59 15.33
CA VAL A 105 3.46 -9.30 16.77
C VAL A 105 2.73 -10.38 17.57
N GLU A 106 1.53 -10.77 17.15
CA GLU A 106 0.76 -11.82 17.81
C GLU A 106 1.43 -13.20 17.70
N ALA A 107 2.05 -13.51 16.56
CA ALA A 107 2.81 -14.75 16.39
C ALA A 107 3.93 -14.89 17.41
N ARG A 108 4.56 -13.79 17.85
CA ARG A 108 5.54 -13.85 18.95
C ARG A 108 4.91 -14.13 20.29
N GLU A 109 3.80 -13.44 20.61
CA GLU A 109 3.03 -13.68 21.83
C GLU A 109 2.55 -15.12 21.97
N ARG A 110 2.35 -15.79 20.83
CA ARG A 110 1.97 -17.22 20.73
C ARG A 110 3.14 -18.19 20.59
N GLY A 111 4.37 -17.71 20.40
CA GLY A 111 5.54 -18.56 20.11
C GLY A 111 5.54 -19.19 18.69
N LEU A 112 4.74 -18.67 17.76
CA LEU A 112 4.56 -19.16 16.38
C LEU A 112 5.34 -18.37 15.32
N HIS A 113 6.17 -17.41 15.73
CA HIS A 113 6.91 -16.51 14.83
C HIS A 113 7.80 -17.22 13.80
N GLU A 114 8.43 -18.36 14.14
CA GLU A 114 9.22 -19.15 13.18
C GLU A 114 8.35 -19.80 12.10
N GLN A 115 7.15 -20.27 12.48
CA GLN A 115 6.20 -20.88 11.56
C GLN A 115 5.60 -19.82 10.63
N LEU A 116 5.31 -18.62 11.17
CA LEU A 116 4.86 -17.49 10.36
C LEU A 116 5.95 -17.02 9.38
N ALA A 117 7.23 -17.03 9.79
CA ALA A 117 8.35 -16.62 8.96
C ALA A 117 8.59 -17.53 7.73
N ALA A 118 7.95 -18.71 7.66
CA ALA A 118 7.94 -19.54 6.46
C ALA A 118 7.14 -18.90 5.30
N PHE A 119 6.23 -17.98 5.61
CA PHE A 119 5.52 -17.17 4.63
C PHE A 119 6.29 -15.86 4.42
N PRO A 120 6.76 -15.58 3.18
CA PRO A 120 7.38 -14.30 2.86
C PRO A 120 6.45 -13.13 3.22
N LEU A 121 7.04 -11.97 3.46
CA LEU A 121 6.24 -10.75 3.49
C LEU A 121 5.79 -10.40 2.07
N PRO A 122 4.65 -9.72 1.92
CA PRO A 122 4.26 -9.12 0.64
C PRO A 122 5.41 -8.26 0.08
N ALA A 123 5.58 -8.29 -1.23
CA ALA A 123 6.63 -7.52 -1.89
C ALA A 123 6.41 -6.01 -1.72
N ASP A 124 5.14 -5.59 -1.76
CA ASP A 124 4.70 -4.23 -1.53
C ASP A 124 4.03 -4.10 -0.15
N VAL A 125 4.60 -3.23 0.68
CA VAL A 125 4.10 -2.94 2.04
C VAL A 125 2.79 -2.15 2.04
N ALA A 126 2.47 -1.43 0.96
CA ALA A 126 1.21 -0.73 0.79
C ALA A 126 0.03 -1.70 0.70
N GLU A 127 0.17 -2.82 -0.02
CA GLU A 127 -0.89 -3.83 -0.11
C GLU A 127 -1.30 -4.34 1.28
N LEU A 128 -0.31 -4.66 2.11
CA LEU A 128 -0.52 -5.12 3.48
C LEU A 128 -1.13 -4.02 4.37
N ALA A 129 -0.68 -2.78 4.20
CA ALA A 129 -1.23 -1.62 4.91
C ALA A 129 -2.69 -1.36 4.54
N ILE A 130 -3.05 -1.48 3.25
CA ILE A 130 -4.42 -1.33 2.76
C ILE A 130 -5.32 -2.43 3.32
N LEU A 131 -4.88 -3.70 3.27
CA LEU A 131 -5.62 -4.81 3.85
C LEU A 131 -5.84 -4.63 5.36
N SER A 132 -4.77 -4.30 6.09
CA SER A 132 -4.82 -4.09 7.55
C SER A 132 -5.71 -2.90 7.91
N CYS A 133 -5.66 -1.82 7.13
CA CYS A 133 -6.57 -0.69 7.29
C CYS A 133 -8.02 -1.11 7.07
N ALA A 134 -8.32 -1.88 6.02
CA ALA A 134 -9.67 -2.32 5.72
C ALA A 134 -10.26 -3.20 6.83
N ASP A 135 -9.46 -4.11 7.40
CA ASP A 135 -9.84 -4.93 8.56
C ASP A 135 -10.12 -4.06 9.80
N LEU A 136 -9.18 -3.18 10.16
CA LEU A 136 -9.31 -2.30 11.33
C LEU A 136 -10.45 -1.28 11.20
N CYS A 137 -10.84 -0.93 9.98
CA CYS A 137 -11.94 -0.01 9.71
C CYS A 137 -13.30 -0.72 9.55
N THR A 138 -13.39 -2.02 9.81
CA THR A 138 -14.62 -2.80 9.66
C THR A 138 -15.00 -3.52 10.95
N GLY A 139 -16.22 -3.26 11.43
CA GLY A 139 -16.80 -3.90 12.62
C GLY A 139 -17.18 -5.37 12.40
N PRO A 140 -17.56 -6.11 13.47
CA PRO A 140 -17.97 -7.52 13.38
C PRO A 140 -19.24 -7.77 12.57
N ASP A 141 -19.99 -6.73 12.23
CA ASP A 141 -21.21 -6.76 11.43
C ASP A 141 -20.96 -6.27 9.99
N GLY A 142 -19.71 -5.96 9.63
CA GLY A 142 -19.33 -5.42 8.32
C GLY A 142 -19.50 -3.90 8.20
N VAL A 143 -19.88 -3.21 9.28
CA VAL A 143 -20.12 -1.76 9.27
C VAL A 143 -18.82 -1.00 9.49
N PRO A 144 -18.60 0.17 8.82
CA PRO A 144 -17.43 1.00 9.07
C PRO A 144 -17.29 1.43 10.53
N ILE A 145 -16.06 1.42 11.04
CA ILE A 145 -15.70 1.83 12.40
C ILE A 145 -14.35 2.57 12.39
N ASP A 146 -14.11 3.46 13.35
CA ASP A 146 -12.79 4.07 13.51
C ASP A 146 -11.76 3.01 13.96
N PRO A 147 -10.53 3.00 13.39
CA PRO A 147 -9.54 1.98 13.71
C PRO A 147 -9.09 1.99 15.19
N ALA A 148 -9.09 3.14 15.86
CA ALA A 148 -8.77 3.19 17.29
C ALA A 148 -9.93 2.63 18.14
N GLU A 149 -11.18 2.93 17.75
CA GLU A 149 -12.36 2.34 18.38
C GLU A 149 -12.38 0.81 18.20
N ARG A 150 -12.05 0.31 17.00
CA ARG A 150 -11.94 -1.12 16.71
C ARG A 150 -10.94 -1.82 17.63
N LEU A 151 -9.74 -1.26 17.78
CA LEU A 151 -8.73 -1.84 18.66
C LEU A 151 -9.10 -1.74 20.14
N ALA A 152 -9.77 -0.67 20.56
CA ALA A 152 -10.29 -0.55 21.93
C ALA A 152 -11.34 -1.63 22.23
N GLU A 153 -12.22 -1.94 21.28
CA GLU A 153 -13.20 -3.04 21.37
C GLU A 153 -12.50 -4.39 21.51
N VAL A 154 -11.45 -4.65 20.72
CA VAL A 154 -10.65 -5.88 20.82
C VAL A 154 -10.01 -6.00 22.21
N LEU A 155 -9.42 -4.93 22.76
CA LEU A 155 -8.82 -4.95 24.09
C LEU A 155 -9.83 -5.18 25.22
N GLN A 156 -11.10 -4.80 25.03
CA GLN A 156 -12.18 -5.10 25.99
C GLN A 156 -12.64 -6.56 25.91
N ARG A 157 -12.55 -7.17 24.72
CA ARG A 157 -13.01 -8.55 24.46
C ARG A 157 -12.08 -9.59 25.09
N TYR A 158 -10.78 -9.34 25.12
CA TYR A 158 -9.77 -10.29 25.59
C TYR A 158 -9.16 -9.87 26.94
N PRO A 159 -8.93 -10.81 27.88
CA PRO A 159 -8.24 -10.49 29.13
C PRO A 159 -6.77 -10.10 28.87
N THR A 160 -6.16 -9.37 29.80
CA THR A 160 -4.78 -8.86 29.66
C THR A 160 -3.71 -9.95 29.49
N THR A 161 -4.01 -11.19 29.90
CA THR A 161 -3.15 -12.36 29.74
C THR A 161 -3.33 -13.08 28.40
N ASP A 162 -4.27 -12.65 27.56
CA ASP A 162 -4.48 -13.23 26.25
C ASP A 162 -3.39 -12.75 25.26
N PRO A 163 -2.83 -13.64 24.41
CA PRO A 163 -1.89 -13.25 23.37
C PRO A 163 -2.39 -12.12 22.47
N VAL A 164 -3.68 -12.10 22.12
CA VAL A 164 -4.29 -11.04 21.30
C VAL A 164 -4.22 -9.70 22.02
N HIS A 165 -4.57 -9.66 23.30
CA HIS A 165 -4.54 -8.43 24.09
C HIS A 165 -3.13 -7.84 24.18
N ARG A 166 -2.11 -8.68 24.45
CA ARG A 166 -0.71 -8.23 24.53
C ARG A 166 -0.16 -7.77 23.19
N ALA A 167 -0.51 -8.48 22.11
CA ALA A 167 -0.13 -8.11 20.77
C ALA A 167 -0.71 -6.74 20.37
N ILE A 168 -2.02 -6.55 20.52
CA ILE A 168 -2.69 -5.28 20.23
C ILE A 168 -2.19 -4.15 21.12
N THR A 169 -1.95 -4.39 22.42
CA THR A 169 -1.36 -3.37 23.31
C THR A 169 -0.01 -2.87 22.77
N THR A 170 0.77 -3.77 22.16
CA THR A 170 2.09 -3.45 21.59
C THR A 170 1.99 -2.78 20.22
N SER A 171 1.11 -3.26 19.34
CA SER A 171 1.04 -2.84 17.94
C SER A 171 0.04 -1.71 17.65
N ALA A 172 -0.93 -1.45 18.53
CA ALA A 172 -2.02 -0.51 18.29
C ALA A 172 -1.58 0.90 17.87
N PRO A 173 -0.56 1.55 18.49
CA PRO A 173 -0.13 2.87 18.05
C PRO A 173 0.30 2.91 16.58
N LEU A 174 0.97 1.85 16.11
CA LEU A 174 1.45 1.75 14.74
C LEU A 174 0.32 1.42 13.77
N LEU A 175 -0.52 0.44 14.12
CA LEU A 175 -1.67 0.04 13.32
C LEU A 175 -2.65 1.20 13.11
N ILE A 176 -2.91 2.00 14.15
CA ILE A 176 -3.76 3.20 14.05
C ILE A 176 -3.10 4.26 13.15
N ALA A 177 -1.79 4.50 13.30
CA ALA A 177 -1.08 5.47 12.47
C ALA A 177 -1.08 5.07 10.99
N GLN A 178 -0.84 3.79 10.70
CA GLN A 178 -0.87 3.25 9.35
C GLN A 178 -2.27 3.33 8.74
N ALA A 179 -3.31 2.92 9.48
CA ALA A 179 -4.70 3.03 9.01
C ALA A 179 -5.09 4.50 8.74
N ARG A 180 -4.70 5.44 9.61
CA ARG A 180 -4.96 6.86 9.40
C ARG A 180 -4.25 7.43 8.18
N LEU A 181 -3.01 7.01 7.92
CA LEU A 181 -2.28 7.38 6.71
C LEU A 181 -3.02 6.88 5.46
N VAL A 182 -3.43 5.61 5.44
CA VAL A 182 -4.18 5.01 4.32
C VAL A 182 -5.50 5.77 4.07
N LEU A 183 -6.28 6.02 5.12
CA LEU A 183 -7.56 6.74 5.01
C LEU A 183 -7.36 8.17 4.53
N ALA A 184 -6.40 8.91 5.11
CA ALA A 184 -6.13 10.29 4.73
C ALA A 184 -5.59 10.39 3.30
N ALA A 185 -4.78 9.42 2.87
CA ALA A 185 -4.28 9.35 1.51
C ALA A 185 -5.41 9.12 0.49
N ALA A 186 -6.33 8.20 0.79
CA ALA A 186 -7.50 7.93 -0.04
C ALA A 186 -8.46 9.14 -0.10
N GLU A 187 -8.66 9.82 1.03
CA GLU A 187 -9.48 11.04 1.12
C GLU A 187 -8.87 12.20 0.32
N ALA A 188 -7.56 12.45 0.46
CA ALA A 188 -6.86 13.49 -0.28
C ALA A 188 -6.82 13.22 -1.80
N ALA A 189 -6.86 11.94 -2.21
CA ALA A 189 -7.00 11.53 -3.60
C ALA A 189 -8.44 11.67 -4.15
N GLY A 190 -9.43 12.00 -3.30
CA GLY A 190 -10.83 12.15 -3.70
C GLY A 190 -11.51 10.85 -4.14
N TYR A 191 -10.91 9.70 -3.83
CA TYR A 191 -11.33 8.38 -4.31
C TYR A 191 -11.42 8.25 -5.84
N GLU A 192 -10.72 9.12 -6.59
CA GLU A 192 -10.69 9.06 -8.05
C GLU A 192 -9.53 8.19 -8.51
N ALA A 193 -9.85 7.17 -9.30
CA ALA A 193 -8.86 6.25 -9.86
C ALA A 193 -8.11 6.90 -11.03
N PRO A 194 -6.82 6.60 -11.21
CA PRO A 194 -6.09 6.98 -12.40
C PRO A 194 -6.78 6.49 -13.67
N ARG A 195 -6.76 7.29 -14.74
CA ARG A 195 -7.35 6.93 -16.05
C ARG A 195 -6.32 6.53 -17.09
N VAL A 196 -5.05 6.61 -16.75
CA VAL A 196 -3.91 6.16 -17.53
C VAL A 196 -3.03 5.34 -16.60
N ASP A 197 -2.31 4.36 -17.15
CA ASP A 197 -1.34 3.61 -16.37
C ASP A 197 -0.25 4.58 -15.91
N LEU A 198 -0.15 4.72 -14.60
CA LEU A 198 0.76 5.68 -14.00
C LEU A 198 2.20 5.13 -14.08
N PRO A 199 3.17 6.03 -14.21
CA PRO A 199 4.56 5.63 -14.17
C PRO A 199 4.88 4.97 -12.83
N GLY A 200 5.81 4.02 -12.83
CA GLY A 200 6.43 3.56 -11.59
C GLY A 200 7.15 4.71 -10.87
N ARG A 201 7.58 5.76 -11.60
CA ARG A 201 8.22 6.94 -11.02
C ARG A 201 7.93 8.31 -11.63
N VAL A 202 7.98 9.38 -10.85
CA VAL A 202 8.00 10.75 -11.38
C VAL A 202 9.00 11.60 -10.61
N ASP A 203 9.80 12.35 -11.35
CA ASP A 203 10.68 13.35 -10.78
C ASP A 203 10.14 14.75 -11.13
N TYR A 204 9.93 15.59 -10.11
CA TYR A 204 9.72 17.02 -10.34
C TYR A 204 11.06 17.71 -10.54
N VAL A 205 11.24 18.42 -11.66
CA VAL A 205 12.42 19.26 -11.88
C VAL A 205 12.00 20.73 -11.81
N PRO A 206 12.37 21.48 -10.74
CA PRO A 206 11.92 22.86 -10.53
C PRO A 206 12.45 23.88 -11.53
N ALA A 207 13.41 23.50 -12.39
CA ALA A 207 14.05 24.42 -13.33
C ALA A 207 13.12 24.79 -14.50
N GLY A 208 12.18 25.69 -14.22
CA GLY A 208 11.36 26.42 -15.19
C GLY A 208 10.00 25.79 -15.47
N ARG A 209 9.04 25.82 -14.53
CA ARG A 209 7.59 25.56 -14.75
C ARG A 209 7.23 24.29 -15.57
N GLN A 210 8.08 23.26 -15.60
CA GLN A 210 7.84 22.05 -16.39
C GLN A 210 7.83 20.81 -15.50
N TRP A 211 6.78 20.01 -15.62
CA TRP A 211 6.68 18.69 -15.01
C TRP A 211 7.28 17.62 -15.92
N CYS A 212 7.90 16.59 -15.35
CA CYS A 212 8.53 15.49 -16.07
C CYS A 212 8.25 14.16 -15.35
N ALA A 213 7.15 13.49 -15.69
CA ALA A 213 6.89 12.12 -15.21
C ALA A 213 7.87 11.10 -15.83
N VAL A 214 8.26 10.02 -15.14
CA VAL A 214 9.33 9.08 -15.54
C VAL A 214 8.86 7.63 -15.46
N TRP A 215 8.33 7.07 -16.55
CA TRP A 215 7.69 5.76 -16.49
C TRP A 215 8.61 4.56 -16.20
N SER A 216 9.91 4.66 -16.51
CA SER A 216 10.87 3.57 -16.30
C SER A 216 12.23 4.10 -15.83
N ASP A 217 12.96 3.27 -15.09
CA ASP A 217 14.29 3.54 -14.54
C ASP A 217 15.36 2.50 -14.90
N VAL A 218 14.98 1.28 -15.31
CA VAL A 218 15.94 0.19 -15.58
C VAL A 218 16.64 0.36 -16.93
N HIS A 219 15.88 0.59 -18.01
CA HIS A 219 16.41 0.57 -19.38
C HIS A 219 16.22 1.89 -20.15
N TYR A 220 15.13 2.59 -19.86
CA TYR A 220 14.73 3.81 -20.55
C TYR A 220 13.99 4.74 -19.60
N ARG A 221 13.89 6.01 -19.95
CA ARG A 221 13.18 7.06 -19.25
C ARG A 221 12.23 7.72 -20.24
N VAL A 222 10.93 7.45 -20.11
CA VAL A 222 9.90 8.18 -20.85
C VAL A 222 9.47 9.37 -20.02
N SER A 223 9.41 10.54 -20.64
CA SER A 223 8.96 11.78 -20.03
C SER A 223 7.83 12.45 -20.78
N ALA A 224 6.81 12.87 -20.06
CA ALA A 224 5.77 13.74 -20.59
C ALA A 224 6.05 15.17 -20.09
N ARG A 225 6.21 16.12 -21.01
CA ARG A 225 6.53 17.52 -20.70
C ARG A 225 5.55 18.48 -21.35
N ARG A 226 5.31 19.58 -20.64
CA ARG A 226 4.68 20.80 -21.19
C ARG A 226 5.73 21.90 -21.27
N VAL A 227 6.31 22.17 -22.44
CA VAL A 227 7.31 23.23 -22.56
C VAL A 227 6.63 24.58 -22.75
N SER A 228 6.68 25.46 -21.73
CA SER A 228 6.49 26.90 -21.94
C SER A 228 7.86 27.55 -22.20
N GLN A 229 8.18 27.85 -23.46
CA GLN A 229 9.36 28.66 -23.78
C GLN A 229 8.90 30.09 -24.07
N GLU A 230 9.28 31.05 -23.23
CA GLU A 230 9.22 32.46 -23.61
C GLU A 230 10.30 32.72 -24.66
N VAL A 231 9.89 32.97 -25.90
CA VAL A 231 10.80 33.45 -26.96
C VAL A 231 10.44 34.90 -27.23
N SER A 232 11.20 35.81 -26.61
CA SER A 232 11.39 37.21 -27.04
C SER A 232 10.16 37.88 -27.68
N GLY A 233 9.06 38.00 -26.93
CA GLY A 233 7.93 38.87 -27.29
C GLY A 233 7.03 38.39 -28.45
N LYS A 234 7.08 37.12 -28.86
CA LYS A 234 6.09 36.53 -29.79
C LYS A 234 5.40 35.34 -29.13
N THR A 235 4.08 35.25 -29.32
CA THR A 235 3.17 34.27 -28.71
C THR A 235 3.76 32.86 -28.73
N SER A 236 4.12 32.35 -27.55
CA SER A 236 4.66 31.01 -27.37
C SER A 236 3.67 29.95 -27.83
N LYS A 237 4.09 29.04 -28.73
CA LYS A 237 3.36 27.79 -28.94
C LYS A 237 3.63 26.90 -27.72
N ILE A 238 2.57 26.53 -27.00
CA ILE A 238 2.63 25.45 -26.02
C ILE A 238 2.90 24.17 -26.81
N ALA A 239 4.08 23.58 -26.65
CA ALA A 239 4.38 22.28 -27.21
C ALA A 239 4.20 21.25 -26.09
N ASN A 240 3.11 20.50 -26.14
CA ASN A 240 2.99 19.26 -25.41
C ASN A 240 3.88 18.23 -26.12
N GLY A 241 4.71 17.51 -25.39
CA GLY A 241 5.64 16.56 -25.99
C GLY A 241 5.98 15.40 -25.06
N VAL A 242 6.21 14.25 -25.68
CA VAL A 242 6.80 13.07 -25.03
C VAL A 242 8.27 13.02 -25.42
N GLY A 243 9.16 12.96 -24.45
CA GLY A 243 10.60 12.73 -24.65
C GLY A 243 10.98 11.36 -24.14
N ILE A 244 11.73 10.59 -24.92
CA ILE A 244 12.32 9.31 -24.50
C ILE A 244 13.83 9.44 -24.40
N CYS A 245 14.42 8.92 -23.33
CA CYS A 245 15.85 8.76 -23.16
C CYS A 245 16.14 7.30 -22.86
N LEU A 246 17.13 6.68 -23.52
CA LEU A 246 17.56 5.33 -23.21
C LEU A 246 18.73 5.44 -22.22
N ALA A 247 18.51 5.07 -20.96
CA ALA A 247 19.52 5.23 -19.89
C ALA A 247 20.52 4.07 -19.88
N SER A 248 20.01 2.84 -19.99
CA SER A 248 20.78 1.58 -20.01
C SER A 248 20.05 0.54 -20.88
N PRO A 249 19.86 0.78 -22.20
CA PRO A 249 19.05 -0.11 -23.03
C PRO A 249 19.67 -1.52 -23.08
N PRO A 250 18.84 -2.58 -23.04
CA PRO A 250 19.33 -3.94 -23.16
C PRO A 250 19.89 -4.17 -24.57
N GLU A 251 20.84 -5.11 -24.72
CA GLU A 251 21.38 -5.49 -26.04
C GLU A 251 20.30 -6.09 -26.95
N VAL A 252 19.34 -6.79 -26.35
CA VAL A 252 18.16 -7.36 -27.01
C VAL A 252 16.95 -7.04 -26.16
N TRP A 253 15.94 -6.43 -26.77
CA TRP A 253 14.64 -6.25 -26.15
C TRP A 253 13.85 -7.55 -26.26
N ASP A 254 13.43 -8.10 -25.12
CA ASP A 254 12.43 -9.16 -25.15
C ASP A 254 11.01 -8.59 -25.40
N CYS A 255 10.04 -9.48 -25.64
CA CYS A 255 8.67 -9.06 -25.93
C CYS A 255 8.00 -8.37 -24.74
N VAL A 256 8.34 -8.73 -23.50
CA VAL A 256 7.77 -8.17 -22.27
C VAL A 256 8.30 -6.76 -22.05
N GLU A 257 9.61 -6.55 -22.22
CA GLU A 257 10.25 -5.24 -22.12
C GLU A 257 9.75 -4.28 -23.21
N ALA A 258 9.55 -4.78 -24.43
CA ALA A 258 9.00 -4.00 -25.53
C ALA A 258 7.52 -3.61 -25.29
N GLU A 259 6.72 -4.53 -24.73
CA GLU A 259 5.33 -4.24 -24.33
C GLU A 259 5.27 -3.20 -23.21
N SER A 260 6.14 -3.32 -22.20
CA SER A 260 6.28 -2.33 -21.13
C SER A 260 6.65 -0.95 -21.68
N LEU A 261 7.64 -0.86 -22.58
CA LEU A 261 8.00 0.40 -23.23
C LEU A 261 6.84 1.00 -24.04
N SER A 262 6.08 0.16 -24.73
CA SER A 262 4.91 0.61 -25.48
C SER A 262 3.81 1.16 -24.55
N ALA A 263 3.57 0.51 -23.41
CA ALA A 263 2.61 0.97 -22.41
C ALA A 263 3.04 2.33 -21.83
N ASP A 264 4.30 2.45 -21.44
CA ASP A 264 4.90 3.68 -20.89
C ASP A 264 4.81 4.85 -21.87
N LEU A 265 5.11 4.61 -23.15
CA LEU A 265 4.94 5.61 -24.21
C LEU A 265 3.48 6.02 -24.40
N GLY A 266 2.56 5.06 -24.35
CA GLY A 266 1.12 5.31 -24.43
C GLY A 266 0.62 6.19 -23.30
N ALA A 267 1.00 5.86 -22.07
CA ALA A 267 0.65 6.61 -20.87
C ALA A 267 1.26 8.01 -20.86
N ALA A 268 2.55 8.15 -21.21
CA ALA A 268 3.20 9.45 -21.31
C ALA A 268 2.56 10.34 -22.39
N SER A 269 2.17 9.75 -23.53
CA SER A 269 1.44 10.45 -24.60
C SER A 269 0.06 10.91 -24.14
N ALA A 270 -0.66 10.05 -23.43
CA ALA A 270 -1.95 10.40 -22.85
C ALA A 270 -1.81 11.54 -21.83
N ALA A 271 -0.81 11.47 -20.95
CA ALA A 271 -0.50 12.53 -19.98
C ALA A 271 -0.16 13.86 -20.68
N ALA A 272 0.73 13.84 -21.69
CA ALA A 272 1.09 15.02 -22.48
C ALA A 272 -0.10 15.62 -23.23
N SER A 273 -1.08 14.80 -23.60
CA SER A 273 -2.32 15.23 -24.26
C SER A 273 -3.33 15.89 -23.30
N GLY A 274 -3.02 15.96 -22.00
CA GLY A 274 -3.87 16.59 -20.99
C GLY A 274 -4.94 15.66 -20.43
N ASN A 275 -4.79 14.34 -20.58
CA ASN A 275 -5.67 13.38 -19.92
C ASN A 275 -5.53 13.47 -18.39
N ALA A 276 -6.61 13.12 -17.71
CA ALA A 276 -6.63 13.10 -16.26
C ALA A 276 -5.72 11.99 -15.72
N LEU A 277 -4.82 12.35 -14.81
CA LEU A 277 -3.85 11.44 -14.20
C LEU A 277 -4.36 10.90 -12.86
N PHE A 278 -4.94 11.77 -12.02
CA PHE A 278 -5.27 11.48 -10.62
C PHE A 278 -4.11 10.83 -9.86
N TRP A 279 -2.90 11.22 -10.23
CA TRP A 279 -1.68 10.68 -9.65
C TRP A 279 -1.38 11.37 -8.33
N GLN A 280 -0.93 10.59 -7.35
CA GLN A 280 -0.62 11.05 -6.00
C GLN A 280 0.89 11.15 -5.82
N GLU A 281 1.34 12.31 -5.36
CA GLU A 281 2.72 12.50 -4.96
C GLU A 281 2.77 12.77 -3.46
N TYR A 282 3.73 12.12 -2.81
CA TYR A 282 3.95 12.27 -1.40
C TYR A 282 5.30 12.88 -1.14
N ARG A 283 5.40 13.62 -0.04
CA ARG A 283 6.68 14.01 0.53
C ARG A 283 6.62 13.87 2.04
N ALA A 284 7.78 13.64 2.62
CA ALA A 284 7.91 13.64 4.06
C ALA A 284 8.94 14.66 4.51
N ASP A 285 8.61 15.37 5.59
CA ASP A 285 9.55 16.19 6.34
C ASP A 285 9.86 15.45 7.65
N PRO A 286 10.90 14.61 7.66
CA PRO A 286 11.50 14.19 8.91
C PRO A 286 12.27 15.41 9.42
N ALA A 287 11.75 16.06 10.46
CA ALA A 287 12.36 17.22 11.11
C ALA A 287 13.85 17.02 11.53
N GLU A 288 14.40 15.80 11.39
CA GLU A 288 15.79 15.42 11.65
C GLU A 288 16.37 14.36 10.68
N PHE A 289 16.27 14.54 9.35
CA PHE A 289 17.19 13.84 8.43
C PHE A 289 18.52 14.59 8.36
N TRP A 290 19.61 13.93 8.78
CA TRP A 290 20.97 14.51 8.84
C TRP A 290 21.74 14.41 7.52
N PHE A 291 21.09 14.02 6.42
CA PHE A 291 21.61 14.19 5.06
C PHE A 291 20.71 15.17 4.31
N ARG A 292 20.96 16.47 4.51
CA ARG A 292 20.69 17.44 3.46
C ARG A 292 21.78 17.20 2.41
N VAL A 293 21.40 16.74 1.23
CA VAL A 293 22.26 16.90 0.06
C VAL A 293 22.20 18.39 -0.23
N ASP A 294 23.27 19.10 0.10
CA ASP A 294 23.36 20.54 -0.17
C ASP A 294 23.13 20.79 -1.67
N ASP A 295 22.22 21.73 -1.98
CA ASP A 295 21.77 22.23 -3.30
C ASP A 295 20.52 21.63 -3.98
N GLU A 296 19.80 20.66 -3.40
CA GLU A 296 18.43 20.32 -3.84
C GLU A 296 17.38 20.67 -2.75
N ASP A 297 16.29 21.32 -3.16
CA ASP A 297 15.15 21.72 -2.32
C ASP A 297 14.69 20.55 -1.42
N PRO A 298 14.59 20.71 -0.08
CA PRO A 298 14.68 19.58 0.83
C PRO A 298 13.30 18.97 1.08
N THR A 299 12.73 18.26 0.11
CA THR A 299 11.64 17.32 0.37
C THR A 299 11.75 16.14 -0.57
N SER A 300 12.28 15.01 -0.11
CA SER A 300 12.27 13.77 -0.87
C SER A 300 10.83 13.42 -1.27
N THR A 301 10.59 13.26 -2.57
CA THR A 301 9.34 12.73 -3.11
C THR A 301 9.31 11.21 -2.93
N PHE A 302 8.15 10.65 -2.60
CA PHE A 302 7.95 9.23 -2.30
C PHE A 302 6.70 8.69 -3.01
N TYR A 303 6.68 7.39 -3.28
CA TYR A 303 5.46 6.63 -3.60
C TYR A 303 4.71 6.25 -2.33
N PHE A 304 3.49 5.75 -2.49
CA PHE A 304 2.65 5.44 -1.34
C PHE A 304 3.27 4.33 -0.46
N ASP A 305 3.82 3.29 -1.07
CA ASP A 305 4.58 2.22 -0.42
C ASP A 305 5.82 2.74 0.30
N ASP A 306 6.60 3.63 -0.34
CA ASP A 306 7.74 4.29 0.29
C ASP A 306 7.33 5.09 1.54
N VAL A 307 6.20 5.80 1.49
CA VAL A 307 5.68 6.57 2.63
C VAL A 307 5.21 5.65 3.75
N VAL A 308 4.53 4.56 3.41
CA VAL A 308 4.15 3.53 4.39
C VAL A 308 5.40 2.97 5.04
N GLN A 309 6.43 2.64 4.25
CA GLN A 309 7.71 2.13 4.76
C GLN A 309 8.41 3.16 5.65
N LEU A 310 8.46 4.42 5.24
CA LEU A 310 9.03 5.51 6.02
C LEU A 310 8.31 5.70 7.35
N LEU A 311 6.98 5.63 7.37
CA LEU A 311 6.18 5.71 8.58
C LEU A 311 6.58 4.61 9.58
N LEU A 312 6.72 3.37 9.10
CA LEU A 312 7.14 2.23 9.92
C LEU A 312 8.57 2.42 10.46
N ASP A 313 9.50 2.86 9.61
CA ASP A 313 10.88 3.13 9.98
C ASP A 313 11.00 4.23 11.05
N MET A 314 10.22 5.29 10.91
CA MET A 314 10.21 6.39 11.88
C MET A 314 9.58 5.95 13.20
N ALA A 315 8.52 5.16 13.16
CA ALA A 315 7.93 4.55 14.35
C ALA A 315 8.91 3.62 15.10
N ALA A 316 9.70 2.82 14.37
CA ALA A 316 10.74 1.97 14.95
C ALA A 316 11.79 2.76 15.74
N ARG A 317 12.02 4.01 15.34
CA ARG A 317 13.06 4.90 15.89
C ARG A 317 12.51 5.94 16.87
N ALA A 318 11.21 5.91 17.18
CA ALA A 318 10.53 6.95 17.96
C ALA A 318 10.69 8.36 17.38
N ARG A 319 10.72 8.47 16.05
CA ARG A 319 10.91 9.75 15.37
C ARG A 319 9.58 10.26 14.82
N PRO A 320 9.29 11.57 14.99
CA PRO A 320 8.15 12.15 14.34
C PRO A 320 8.37 12.25 12.83
N VAL A 321 7.29 12.11 12.07
CA VAL A 321 7.29 12.37 10.63
C VAL A 321 6.01 13.09 10.25
N ARG A 322 6.17 14.14 9.45
CA ARG A 322 5.06 14.84 8.79
C ARG A 322 5.03 14.38 7.33
N ILE A 323 3.88 13.85 6.92
CA ILE A 323 3.65 13.39 5.55
C ILE A 323 2.65 14.33 4.90
N GLN A 324 2.99 14.79 3.71
CA GLN A 324 2.13 15.61 2.87
C GLN A 324 1.86 14.91 1.55
N GLN A 325 0.69 15.19 0.97
CA GLN A 325 0.28 14.70 -0.33
C GLN A 325 -0.18 15.87 -1.20
N ARG A 326 -0.02 15.71 -2.51
CA ARG A 326 -0.72 16.51 -3.52
C ARG A 326 -1.17 15.62 -4.67
N THR A 327 -2.15 16.10 -5.41
CA THR A 327 -2.80 15.38 -6.50
C THR A 327 -2.49 16.06 -7.82
N PHE A 328 -2.10 15.26 -8.80
CA PHE A 328 -1.97 15.65 -10.19
C PHE A 328 -3.25 15.28 -10.92
N THR A 329 -4.14 16.26 -11.11
CA THR A 329 -5.31 16.06 -11.98
C THR A 329 -4.86 15.94 -13.42
N THR A 330 -3.94 16.80 -13.86
CA THR A 330 -3.24 16.72 -15.15
C THR A 330 -1.78 17.16 -14.97
N LEU A 331 -0.92 17.04 -15.99
CA LEU A 331 0.43 17.63 -15.93
C LEU A 331 0.45 19.16 -15.72
N SER A 332 -0.68 19.84 -15.86
CA SER A 332 -0.79 21.30 -15.72
C SER A 332 -1.67 21.74 -14.55
N ASP A 333 -2.34 20.80 -13.90
CA ASP A 333 -3.25 21.05 -12.79
C ASP A 333 -2.84 20.14 -11.64
N VAL A 334 -2.14 20.74 -10.69
CA VAL A 334 -1.52 20.08 -9.55
C VAL A 334 -1.97 20.82 -8.31
N SER A 335 -2.49 20.07 -7.33
CA SER A 335 -2.93 20.67 -6.08
C SER A 335 -1.75 21.19 -5.26
N GLU A 336 -2.06 22.10 -4.34
CA GLU A 336 -1.13 22.45 -3.27
C GLU A 336 -0.89 21.24 -2.34
N TRP A 337 0.23 21.27 -1.63
CA TRP A 337 0.55 20.26 -0.62
C TRP A 337 -0.40 20.33 0.57
N THR A 338 -0.93 19.16 0.95
CA THR A 338 -1.83 19.00 2.11
C THR A 338 -1.21 18.03 3.12
N ASP A 339 -1.33 18.34 4.41
CA ASP A 339 -0.90 17.44 5.49
C ASP A 339 -1.87 16.27 5.64
N ILE A 340 -1.40 15.04 5.43
CA ILE A 340 -2.25 13.84 5.53
C ILE A 340 -1.92 12.96 6.73
N ALA A 341 -0.69 13.04 7.26
CA ALA A 341 -0.34 12.34 8.48
C ALA A 341 0.72 13.08 9.29
N ARG A 342 0.60 12.98 10.61
CA ARG A 342 1.60 13.42 11.57
C ARG A 342 1.78 12.35 12.63
N LEU A 343 2.91 11.65 12.60
CA LEU A 343 3.28 10.73 13.67
C LEU A 343 3.98 11.53 14.78
N THR A 344 3.46 11.47 16.00
CA THR A 344 4.04 12.10 17.20
C THR A 344 4.25 11.04 18.29
N ASN A 345 4.85 9.91 17.93
CA ASN A 345 5.03 8.82 18.89
C ASN A 345 6.29 9.04 19.74
N ASP A 346 6.10 9.30 21.03
CA ASP A 346 7.18 9.58 21.99
C ASP A 346 7.93 8.31 22.46
N ARG A 347 7.51 7.11 22.02
CA ARG A 347 8.14 5.83 22.37
C ARG A 347 8.37 4.95 21.14
N PRO A 348 9.55 4.32 21.00
CA PRO A 348 9.82 3.45 19.86
C PRO A 348 8.96 2.19 19.94
N VAL A 349 8.36 1.83 18.81
CA VAL A 349 7.74 0.51 18.64
C VAL A 349 8.87 -0.46 18.29
N ASP A 350 8.99 -1.59 18.99
CA ASP A 350 10.07 -2.54 18.71
C ASP A 350 9.81 -3.33 17.41
N LEU A 351 10.23 -2.73 16.28
CA LEU A 351 10.17 -3.35 14.95
C LEU A 351 11.44 -4.13 14.61
N ARG A 352 12.47 -4.17 15.47
CA ARG A 352 13.79 -4.76 15.14
C ARG A 352 13.76 -6.26 14.89
N SER A 353 12.74 -6.92 15.44
CA SER A 353 12.46 -8.34 15.21
C SER A 353 11.54 -8.59 14.01
N VAL A 354 10.82 -7.55 13.56
CA VAL A 354 9.86 -7.61 12.47
C VAL A 354 10.70 -7.41 11.22
N LYS A 355 10.98 -8.48 10.46
CA LYS A 355 11.68 -8.38 9.17
C LYS A 355 10.81 -7.70 8.11
N PHE A 356 9.99 -6.71 8.50
CA PHE A 356 8.95 -6.04 7.70
C PHE A 356 9.48 -5.33 6.45
N ILE A 357 10.79 -5.16 6.37
CA ILE A 357 11.38 -4.07 5.60
C ILE A 357 12.39 -4.68 4.64
N PRO A 358 12.02 -4.90 3.36
CA PRO A 358 12.99 -4.88 2.29
C PRO A 358 13.84 -3.61 2.46
N ARG A 359 15.16 -3.68 2.28
CA ARG A 359 15.98 -2.47 2.29
C ARG A 359 15.38 -1.49 1.29
N SER A 360 15.16 -0.26 1.72
CA SER A 360 14.85 0.83 0.80
C SER A 360 15.90 0.85 -0.31
N THR A 361 15.44 0.88 -1.56
CA THR A 361 16.29 1.31 -2.66
C THR A 361 16.49 2.81 -2.46
N VAL A 362 17.48 3.18 -1.64
CA VAL A 362 17.90 4.57 -1.54
C VAL A 362 18.45 4.95 -2.91
N VAL A 363 17.69 5.77 -3.62
CA VAL A 363 18.11 6.37 -4.87
C VAL A 363 19.23 7.34 -4.52
N GLY A 364 20.48 6.93 -4.80
CA GLY A 364 21.66 7.75 -4.53
C GLY A 364 22.96 6.98 -4.37
N GLU A 365 22.93 5.68 -4.06
CA GLU A 365 24.14 4.86 -4.16
C GLU A 365 24.29 4.39 -5.61
N SER A 366 24.85 5.27 -6.46
CA SER A 366 25.71 4.75 -7.51
C SER A 366 26.77 3.90 -6.81
N ALA A 367 26.78 2.60 -7.08
CA ALA A 367 27.89 1.74 -6.72
C ALA A 367 29.14 2.24 -7.44
N SER A 368 29.82 3.20 -6.83
CA SER A 368 31.19 3.58 -7.11
C SER A 368 32.05 2.98 -6.03
N ASP A 369 32.76 1.93 -6.43
CA ASP A 369 34.17 1.63 -6.12
C ASP A 369 34.43 0.18 -5.66
N ALA A 370 35.28 -0.45 -6.49
CA ALA A 370 36.22 -1.55 -6.27
C ALA A 370 35.69 -2.99 -6.14
#